data_AF-A0A2S9YVH7-F1
#
_entry.id   AF-A0A2S9YVH7-F1
#
_cell.length_a   1.000
_cell.length_b   1.000
_cell.length_c   1.000
_cell.angle_alpha   90.00
_cell.angle_beta   90.00
_cell.angle_gamma   90.00
#
_symmetry.space_group_name_H-M   'P 1'
#
loop_
_entity.id
_entity.type
_entity.pdbx_description
1 polymer ?
#
loop_
_entity_poly.entity_id
_entity_poly.type
_entity_poly.pdbx_seq_one_letter_code
_entity_poly.pdbx_strand_id
1 'polypeptide(L)'
;MAASHRCSFIPSLLPLLWLTACAPDGGADGSTTGVDSNDGVETSGDSNSNSDSNSDSNSGDGDGDPGDGDGDPGDGDGDPGDGGSNTKFDLPPLGDLGDGQGGWTGPGSCRASETYGASGNFPMYEDPAYANFLDRTVAIVTHNNWDGPPNNYSLTIVDISGDPPPPNMNYLAPLYHRPEWTLTGALGKNFGLTLDSYGNMYLAATTVWGANSTPSEIKKIDAVTGEISVFASLPNNGPAFGNLNYDCVSETIYVSNHEDGRIYQIDMDGDIVSTYHHTSGNVTMGPANDQGEPNGAFAPLGQRPWAVQSHAGRLYYSIWAGGGGNTIWSVAYTNDNGVPDAATATMEFQTPGNQPVSDLSFAHNGFMLVAQRTMSSDMQTGAHQSTTFEYDYQNGDWIFQGTTYIVGELLPYSAAGGVDHDFVENGYVWMTGDALDFYTPNVVYGLQGTPHGGGGIEVSTLIDLDHEITQQDKTVYGDVELPIPGDVSPVPPPG
;
A
#
# COMPACT_ATOMS: atom_id res chain seq x y z
N MET A 1 24.47 75.99 10.41
CA MET A 1 25.39 74.91 10.84
C MET A 1 24.69 73.60 10.54
N ALA A 2 25.42 72.69 9.90
CA ALA A 2 24.90 71.61 9.07
C ALA A 2 24.15 70.51 9.84
N ALA A 3 23.01 70.09 9.29
CA ALA A 3 22.34 68.83 9.55
C ALA A 3 22.82 67.79 8.52
N SER A 4 23.18 66.59 8.97
CA SER A 4 23.69 65.49 8.13
C SER A 4 22.67 64.34 8.13
N HIS A 5 22.04 64.12 6.98
CA HIS A 5 21.31 62.90 6.63
C HIS A 5 22.28 61.73 6.39
N ARG A 6 21.90 60.50 6.77
CA ARG A 6 22.38 59.27 6.12
C ARG A 6 21.24 58.27 5.92
N CYS A 7 21.08 57.89 4.66
CA CYS A 7 20.13 56.92 4.12
C CYS A 7 20.48 55.47 4.46
N SER A 8 19.42 54.65 4.49
CA SER A 8 19.39 53.19 4.50
C SER A 8 20.06 52.55 3.28
N PHE A 9 20.67 51.38 3.50
CA PHE A 9 21.05 50.42 2.47
C PHE A 9 20.40 49.08 2.79
N ILE A 10 19.63 48.54 1.83
CA ILE A 10 19.09 47.17 1.81
C ILE A 10 19.87 46.44 0.71
N PRO A 11 20.51 45.28 0.95
CA PRO A 11 21.05 44.47 -0.13
C PRO A 11 20.01 43.44 -0.60
N SER A 12 19.67 43.49 -1.89
CA SER A 12 18.96 42.44 -2.60
C SER A 12 19.94 41.33 -3.00
N LEU A 13 19.67 40.09 -2.62
CA LEU A 13 20.34 38.92 -3.19
C LEU A 13 19.53 38.41 -4.41
N LEU A 14 20.18 38.41 -5.57
CA LEU A 14 19.79 37.62 -6.75
C LEU A 14 20.37 36.20 -6.60
N PRO A 15 19.63 35.12 -6.91
CA PRO A 15 20.22 33.81 -7.13
C PRO A 15 20.72 33.67 -8.57
N LEU A 16 21.94 33.16 -8.70
CA LEU A 16 22.66 32.93 -9.94
C LEU A 16 22.32 31.54 -10.48
N LEU A 17 21.48 31.46 -11.52
CA LEU A 17 21.27 30.24 -12.32
C LEU A 17 22.52 29.96 -13.16
N TRP A 18 23.07 28.75 -13.06
CA TRP A 18 24.04 28.21 -14.02
C TRP A 18 23.35 27.19 -14.91
N LEU A 19 23.24 27.52 -16.19
CA LEU A 19 22.91 26.60 -17.27
C LEU A 19 24.19 26.04 -17.90
N THR A 20 24.10 24.77 -18.28
CA THR A 20 25.03 23.89 -18.97
C THR A 20 25.57 24.40 -20.31
N ALA A 21 26.79 23.99 -20.67
CA ALA A 21 27.23 23.89 -22.06
C ALA A 21 28.10 22.63 -22.26
N CYS A 22 27.67 21.76 -23.19
CA CYS A 22 28.44 20.66 -23.75
C CYS A 22 29.48 21.17 -24.77
N ALA A 23 30.58 20.44 -24.93
CA ALA A 23 31.15 20.13 -26.24
C ALA A 23 32.06 18.87 -26.17
N PRO A 24 32.14 18.09 -27.28
CA PRO A 24 32.72 16.74 -27.32
C PRO A 24 34.15 16.74 -27.91
N ASP A 25 34.85 15.61 -27.75
CA ASP A 25 35.94 15.07 -28.59
C ASP A 25 36.49 13.82 -27.83
N GLY A 26 36.80 12.64 -28.37
CA GLY A 26 36.88 12.12 -29.72
C GLY A 26 37.77 10.86 -29.69
N GLY A 27 37.33 9.78 -30.35
CA GLY A 27 38.21 8.90 -31.12
C GLY A 27 38.81 7.63 -30.50
N ALA A 28 38.72 6.56 -31.32
CA ALA A 28 39.61 5.39 -31.46
C ALA A 28 39.41 4.22 -30.46
N ASP A 29 39.50 2.95 -30.82
CA ASP A 29 39.51 2.17 -32.08
C ASP A 29 39.58 0.69 -31.62
N GLY A 30 39.00 -0.28 -32.32
CA GLY A 30 39.15 -1.69 -31.90
C GLY A 30 38.15 -2.70 -32.45
N SER A 31 38.28 -3.01 -33.73
CA SER A 31 37.69 -4.18 -34.43
C SER A 31 38.44 -5.48 -34.10
N THR A 32 37.72 -6.61 -33.93
CA THR A 32 38.00 -8.00 -34.40
C THR A 32 36.76 -8.88 -34.11
N THR A 33 35.92 -9.33 -35.06
CA THR A 33 35.99 -10.60 -35.85
C THR A 33 36.85 -11.69 -35.21
N GLY A 34 36.45 -12.92 -34.91
CA GLY A 34 35.35 -13.81 -35.28
C GLY A 34 35.83 -15.26 -35.09
N VAL A 35 35.00 -16.23 -35.47
CA VAL A 35 35.27 -17.67 -35.71
C VAL A 35 34.92 -18.66 -34.58
N ASP A 36 33.71 -19.21 -34.71
CA ASP A 36 33.34 -20.63 -34.95
C ASP A 36 34.18 -21.78 -34.38
N SER A 37 33.49 -22.74 -33.76
CA SER A 37 33.32 -24.16 -34.20
C SER A 37 32.75 -24.96 -33.01
N ASN A 38 31.50 -25.43 -32.99
CA ASN A 38 30.87 -26.51 -33.78
C ASN A 38 31.22 -27.94 -33.29
N ASP A 39 30.16 -28.76 -33.28
CA ASP A 39 30.08 -30.23 -33.16
C ASP A 39 30.38 -30.87 -31.80
N GLY A 40 29.66 -31.90 -31.33
CA GLY A 40 28.59 -32.72 -31.89
C GLY A 40 28.28 -33.82 -30.86
N VAL A 41 27.02 -34.21 -30.65
CA VAL A 41 26.30 -35.29 -31.36
C VAL A 41 26.41 -36.66 -30.64
N GLU A 42 25.23 -37.28 -30.50
CA GLU A 42 24.91 -38.72 -30.28
C GLU A 42 25.05 -39.28 -28.84
N THR A 43 24.20 -40.17 -28.31
CA THR A 43 23.23 -41.18 -28.84
C THR A 43 22.26 -41.55 -27.69
N SER A 44 20.94 -41.68 -27.91
CA SER A 44 20.19 -42.95 -28.12
C SER A 44 20.24 -43.99 -26.99
N GLY A 45 19.07 -44.39 -26.47
CA GLY A 45 18.92 -45.55 -25.60
C GLY A 45 17.51 -45.79 -25.08
N ASP A 46 16.69 -46.50 -25.87
CA ASP A 46 15.44 -47.17 -25.45
C ASP A 46 15.65 -48.09 -24.23
N SER A 47 14.67 -48.18 -23.33
CA SER A 47 14.26 -49.48 -22.73
C SER A 47 12.84 -49.43 -22.20
N ASN A 48 12.01 -50.21 -22.88
CA ASN A 48 10.71 -50.72 -22.49
C ASN A 48 10.82 -51.64 -21.26
N SER A 49 9.94 -51.53 -20.26
CA SER A 49 9.50 -52.71 -19.49
C SER A 49 8.18 -52.47 -18.78
N ASN A 50 7.33 -53.48 -18.94
CA ASN A 50 5.96 -53.64 -18.54
C ASN A 50 5.92 -54.60 -17.34
N SER A 51 5.07 -54.37 -16.33
CA SER A 51 4.56 -55.45 -15.47
C SER A 51 3.32 -55.02 -14.69
N ASP A 52 2.18 -55.54 -15.12
CA ASP A 52 0.97 -55.76 -14.32
C ASP A 52 1.23 -56.73 -13.16
N SER A 53 0.57 -56.52 -12.01
CA SER A 53 -0.03 -57.62 -11.22
C SER A 53 -1.06 -57.11 -10.19
N ASN A 54 -2.32 -57.30 -10.59
CA ASN A 54 -3.58 -57.65 -9.93
C ASN A 54 -3.68 -58.06 -8.43
N SER A 55 -4.94 -57.94 -7.93
CA SER A 55 -5.64 -58.63 -6.80
C SER A 55 -5.43 -58.10 -5.37
N ASP A 56 -6.41 -58.06 -4.45
CA ASP A 56 -7.88 -58.26 -4.45
C ASP A 56 -8.44 -57.81 -3.07
N SER A 57 -9.72 -57.43 -3.05
CA SER A 57 -10.75 -57.58 -1.98
C SER A 57 -10.46 -57.18 -0.52
N ASN A 58 -11.28 -56.28 0.05
CA ASN A 58 -12.30 -56.69 1.02
C ASN A 58 -13.37 -55.62 1.26
N SER A 59 -14.63 -56.00 0.99
CA SER A 59 -15.87 -55.33 1.39
C SER A 59 -16.25 -55.74 2.81
N GLY A 60 -16.73 -54.79 3.62
CA GLY A 60 -17.32 -55.05 4.93
C GLY A 60 -18.55 -54.18 5.14
N ASP A 61 -19.71 -54.78 4.92
CA ASP A 61 -21.06 -54.37 5.27
C ASP A 61 -21.35 -54.69 6.75
N GLY A 62 -22.03 -53.77 7.44
CA GLY A 62 -22.34 -53.88 8.86
C GLY A 62 -23.57 -53.06 9.22
N ASP A 63 -24.68 -53.77 9.36
CA ASP A 63 -26.04 -53.26 9.54
C ASP A 63 -26.49 -53.37 11.01
N GLY A 64 -27.48 -52.53 11.40
CA GLY A 64 -28.32 -52.65 12.61
C GLY A 64 -28.06 -51.56 13.66
N ASP A 65 -29.03 -50.85 14.26
CA ASP A 65 -30.49 -50.99 14.37
C ASP A 65 -31.05 -49.66 14.99
N PRO A 66 -32.36 -49.30 14.87
CA PRO A 66 -32.94 -48.06 15.40
C PRO A 66 -33.94 -48.26 16.57
N GLY A 67 -34.06 -47.24 17.45
CA GLY A 67 -35.08 -47.08 18.51
C GLY A 67 -34.50 -46.24 19.67
N ASP A 68 -35.22 -45.48 20.50
CA ASP A 68 -36.66 -45.27 20.73
C ASP A 68 -36.83 -44.25 21.89
N GLY A 69 -37.95 -43.48 21.90
CA GLY A 69 -38.52 -42.75 23.06
C GLY A 69 -37.72 -41.53 23.54
N ASP A 70 -38.25 -40.48 24.18
CA ASP A 70 -39.52 -40.07 24.77
C ASP A 70 -39.26 -38.61 25.26
N GLY A 71 -40.08 -37.59 24.99
CA GLY A 71 -41.33 -37.29 25.69
C GLY A 71 -41.11 -36.28 26.84
N ASP A 72 -41.42 -34.98 26.66
CA ASP A 72 -42.34 -34.25 27.55
C ASP A 72 -42.75 -32.85 26.99
N PRO A 73 -44.02 -32.39 27.21
CA PRO A 73 -44.60 -31.16 26.69
C PRO A 73 -44.82 -30.07 27.77
N GLY A 74 -45.19 -28.86 27.36
CA GLY A 74 -45.57 -27.78 28.29
C GLY A 74 -46.20 -26.55 27.61
N ASP A 75 -47.51 -26.63 27.43
CA ASP A 75 -48.53 -25.58 27.49
C ASP A 75 -48.38 -24.68 28.76
N GLY A 76 -48.79 -23.42 28.86
CA GLY A 76 -49.70 -22.58 28.09
C GLY A 76 -50.44 -21.67 29.09
N ASP A 77 -50.50 -20.36 28.83
CA ASP A 77 -51.42 -19.45 29.52
C ASP A 77 -51.55 -18.12 28.76
N GLY A 78 -52.78 -17.80 28.38
CA GLY A 78 -53.18 -16.50 27.89
C GLY A 78 -54.08 -15.80 28.90
N ASP A 79 -54.10 -14.46 28.86
CA ASP A 79 -55.28 -13.65 29.15
C ASP A 79 -55.16 -12.25 28.48
N PRO A 80 -56.28 -11.55 28.15
CA PRO A 80 -56.36 -10.55 27.10
C PRO A 80 -56.49 -9.09 27.57
N GLY A 81 -56.19 -8.17 26.64
CA GLY A 81 -57.00 -6.96 26.42
C GLY A 81 -56.58 -5.65 27.10
N ASP A 82 -55.95 -4.75 26.33
CA ASP A 82 -56.31 -3.33 26.11
C ASP A 82 -55.28 -2.77 25.08
N GLY A 83 -55.61 -2.27 23.89
CA GLY A 83 -56.49 -1.13 23.64
C GLY A 83 -55.72 0.20 23.54
N GLY A 84 -54.62 0.28 22.75
CA GLY A 84 -53.91 1.56 22.57
C GLY A 84 -52.85 1.55 21.48
N SER A 85 -53.19 2.14 20.33
CA SER A 85 -52.33 2.46 19.19
C SER A 85 -50.95 3.02 19.59
N ASN A 86 -49.89 2.26 19.35
CA ASN A 86 -48.56 2.73 18.97
C ASN A 86 -47.79 1.54 18.37
N THR A 87 -47.40 1.66 17.10
CA THR A 87 -46.54 0.68 16.43
C THR A 87 -45.16 0.70 17.10
N LYS A 88 -44.95 -0.20 18.07
CA LYS A 88 -43.64 -0.52 18.61
C LYS A 88 -43.15 -1.78 17.88
N PHE A 89 -41.99 -1.67 17.26
CA PHE A 89 -41.27 -2.84 16.77
C PHE A 89 -40.73 -3.58 18.00
N ASP A 90 -41.37 -4.70 18.34
CA ASP A 90 -40.85 -5.63 19.33
C ASP A 90 -39.70 -6.41 18.70
N LEU A 91 -38.47 -5.94 18.94
CA LEU A 91 -37.29 -6.78 18.77
C LEU A 91 -37.31 -7.83 19.89
N PRO A 92 -37.10 -9.13 19.58
CA PRO A 92 -37.04 -10.16 20.62
C PRO A 92 -35.88 -9.87 21.59
N PRO A 93 -35.94 -10.36 22.84
CA PRO A 93 -34.91 -10.10 23.83
C PRO A 93 -33.57 -10.56 23.29
N LEU A 94 -32.60 -9.65 23.21
CA LEU A 94 -31.21 -9.96 22.93
C LEU A 94 -30.73 -10.92 24.03
N GLY A 95 -30.68 -12.20 23.67
CA GLY A 95 -29.88 -13.17 24.39
C GLY A 95 -28.42 -12.74 24.30
N ASP A 96 -27.79 -12.68 25.47
CA ASP A 96 -26.34 -12.60 25.62
C ASP A 96 -25.67 -13.65 24.72
N LEU A 97 -25.09 -13.19 23.62
CA LEU A 97 -24.28 -13.97 22.71
C LEU A 97 -23.04 -13.15 22.43
N GLY A 98 -21.92 -13.63 22.95
CA GLY A 98 -20.60 -13.11 22.67
C GLY A 98 -20.28 -13.15 21.17
N ASP A 99 -19.40 -12.24 20.79
CA ASP A 99 -18.38 -12.39 19.78
C ASP A 99 -18.85 -13.00 18.44
N GLY A 100 -19.33 -12.13 17.54
CA GLY A 100 -19.28 -12.40 16.09
C GLY A 100 -20.55 -12.11 15.28
N GLN A 101 -20.35 -11.33 14.22
CA GLN A 101 -21.03 -11.42 12.92
C GLN A 101 -22.51 -11.06 12.82
N GLY A 102 -22.79 -9.94 12.14
CA GLY A 102 -24.13 -9.59 11.67
C GLY A 102 -24.13 -8.48 10.62
N GLY A 103 -23.68 -8.77 9.40
CA GLY A 103 -23.86 -7.89 8.23
C GLY A 103 -22.80 -8.09 7.14
N TRP A 104 -23.19 -8.76 6.05
CA TRP A 104 -22.39 -9.10 4.85
C TRP A 104 -21.16 -10.00 5.08
N THR A 105 -21.32 -11.28 4.75
CA THR A 105 -20.20 -12.22 4.56
C THR A 105 -19.81 -12.18 3.08
N GLY A 106 -18.78 -11.41 2.74
CA GLY A 106 -18.03 -11.63 1.50
C GLY A 106 -17.37 -13.01 1.48
N PRO A 107 -16.58 -13.37 0.45
CA PRO A 107 -15.75 -14.57 0.51
C PRO A 107 -14.88 -14.60 1.78
N GLY A 108 -14.52 -15.81 2.19
CA GLY A 108 -14.37 -16.25 3.59
C GLY A 108 -13.33 -15.56 4.47
N SER A 109 -12.62 -14.55 3.99
CA SER A 109 -11.67 -13.74 4.76
C SER A 109 -12.13 -12.30 5.07
N CYS A 110 -13.06 -11.71 4.30
CA CYS A 110 -13.49 -10.31 4.50
C CYS A 110 -14.14 -10.08 5.87
N ARG A 111 -13.60 -9.13 6.64
CA ARG A 111 -14.31 -8.52 7.77
C ARG A 111 -15.30 -7.48 7.24
N ALA A 112 -16.36 -7.21 8.01
CA ALA A 112 -17.35 -6.21 7.63
C ALA A 112 -16.73 -4.81 7.42
N SER A 113 -15.69 -4.49 8.19
CA SER A 113 -14.92 -3.25 8.09
C SER A 113 -14.07 -3.15 6.81
N GLU A 114 -13.76 -4.27 6.15
CA GLU A 114 -12.88 -4.33 4.96
C GLU A 114 -13.65 -4.31 3.63
N THR A 115 -14.98 -4.44 3.68
CA THR A 115 -15.86 -4.71 2.51
C THR A 115 -15.73 -3.70 1.36
N TYR A 116 -15.22 -2.49 1.62
CA TYR A 116 -15.05 -1.46 0.60
C TYR A 116 -13.61 -0.91 0.50
N GLY A 117 -12.58 -1.61 0.97
CA GLY A 117 -11.18 -1.26 0.69
C GLY A 117 -10.33 -0.84 1.91
N ALA A 118 -9.03 -1.19 1.81
CA ALA A 118 -7.82 -1.12 2.69
C ALA A 118 -7.91 -0.71 4.16
N SER A 119 -7.05 -1.22 5.07
CA SER A 119 -6.00 -2.26 5.02
C SER A 119 -6.34 -3.40 5.99
N GLY A 120 -5.78 -4.59 5.77
CA GLY A 120 -6.15 -5.82 6.46
C GLY A 120 -6.01 -5.86 7.99
N ASN A 121 -5.88 -7.05 8.55
CA ASN A 121 -5.89 -7.22 10.00
C ASN A 121 -4.53 -6.90 10.63
N PHE A 122 -4.50 -6.71 11.94
CA PHE A 122 -3.28 -6.46 12.69
C PHE A 122 -2.37 -7.70 12.64
N PRO A 123 -1.06 -7.54 12.39
CA PRO A 123 -0.11 -8.62 12.62
C PRO A 123 -0.14 -9.07 14.08
N MET A 124 -0.02 -10.38 14.31
CA MET A 124 -0.09 -11.02 15.63
C MET A 124 1.20 -11.81 15.90
N TYR A 125 2.35 -11.15 15.82
CA TYR A 125 3.62 -11.85 15.93
C TYR A 125 3.82 -12.52 17.29
N GLU A 126 4.34 -13.74 17.27
CA GLU A 126 4.78 -14.47 18.47
C GLU A 126 6.13 -13.97 19.00
N ASP A 127 6.79 -13.06 18.28
CA ASP A 127 8.03 -12.44 18.70
C ASP A 127 7.84 -11.70 20.05
N PRO A 128 8.59 -12.06 21.11
CA PRO A 128 8.45 -11.38 22.40
C PRO A 128 8.67 -9.88 22.34
N ALA A 129 9.45 -9.37 21.38
CA ALA A 129 9.64 -7.92 21.20
C ALA A 129 8.38 -7.22 20.67
N TYR A 130 7.47 -7.96 20.04
CA TYR A 130 6.19 -7.44 19.55
C TYR A 130 5.07 -7.48 20.60
N ALA A 131 5.27 -8.15 21.74
CA ALA A 131 4.21 -8.39 22.72
C ALA A 131 3.51 -7.10 23.23
N ASN A 132 4.19 -5.96 23.22
CA ASN A 132 3.61 -4.68 23.65
C ASN A 132 2.79 -3.96 22.54
N PHE A 133 2.87 -4.44 21.31
CA PHE A 133 2.11 -3.94 20.15
C PHE A 133 0.81 -4.72 19.94
N LEU A 134 0.65 -5.87 20.59
CA LEU A 134 -0.62 -6.58 20.64
C LEU A 134 -1.69 -5.65 21.24
N ASP A 135 -2.85 -5.56 20.59
CA ASP A 135 -3.97 -4.68 20.95
C ASP A 135 -3.69 -3.17 20.83
N ARG A 136 -2.68 -2.76 20.07
CA ARG A 136 -2.38 -1.35 19.79
C ARG A 136 -2.82 -0.95 18.38
N THR A 137 -3.22 0.31 18.23
CA THR A 137 -3.24 0.96 16.92
C THR A 137 -1.79 1.14 16.47
N VAL A 138 -1.46 0.62 15.30
CA VAL A 138 -0.10 0.68 14.75
C VAL A 138 -0.11 1.28 13.35
N ALA A 139 0.97 1.97 13.00
CA ALA A 139 1.30 2.32 11.62
C ALA A 139 2.47 1.47 11.16
N ILE A 140 2.44 1.02 9.92
CA ILE A 140 3.49 0.18 9.33
C ILE A 140 4.09 0.97 8.18
N VAL A 141 5.39 1.24 8.25
CA VAL A 141 6.07 2.16 7.33
C VAL A 141 7.21 1.46 6.61
N THR A 142 7.21 1.51 5.29
CA THR A 142 8.37 1.08 4.49
C THR A 142 9.38 2.21 4.39
N HIS A 143 10.65 1.85 4.33
CA HIS A 143 11.73 2.83 4.19
C HIS A 143 13.00 2.19 3.66
N ASN A 144 13.94 3.04 3.26
CA ASN A 144 15.27 2.67 2.81
C ASN A 144 16.29 3.33 3.73
N ASN A 145 16.29 2.93 5.02
CA ASN A 145 17.22 3.45 6.02
C ASN A 145 18.67 3.09 5.64
N TRP A 146 19.49 4.11 5.42
CA TRP A 146 20.89 3.98 5.01
C TRP A 146 21.84 3.70 6.17
N ASP A 147 21.35 3.70 7.41
CA ASP A 147 22.14 3.31 8.56
C ASP A 147 22.79 1.96 8.31
N GLY A 148 24.08 1.84 8.62
CA GLY A 148 24.77 0.55 8.46
C GLY A 148 24.13 -0.54 9.32
N PRO A 149 24.34 -1.83 8.99
CA PRO A 149 23.92 -2.92 9.86
C PRO A 149 24.39 -2.69 11.31
N PRO A 150 23.53 -2.93 12.32
CA PRO A 150 22.24 -3.64 12.23
C PRO A 150 21.00 -2.76 11.98
N ASN A 151 21.15 -1.47 11.68
CA ASN A 151 20.02 -0.52 11.65
C ASN A 151 19.45 -0.27 10.24
N ASN A 152 19.91 -1.01 9.22
CA ASN A 152 19.48 -0.87 7.82
C ASN A 152 18.11 -1.53 7.54
N TYR A 153 17.11 -1.24 8.36
CA TYR A 153 15.78 -1.83 8.24
C TYR A 153 15.06 -1.33 6.98
N SER A 154 14.17 -2.16 6.42
CA SER A 154 13.30 -1.80 5.29
C SER A 154 11.85 -1.50 5.71
N LEU A 155 11.49 -1.83 6.95
CA LEU A 155 10.14 -1.77 7.47
C LEU A 155 10.18 -1.53 8.97
N THR A 156 9.32 -0.65 9.48
CA THR A 156 9.12 -0.41 10.91
C THR A 156 7.63 -0.44 11.23
N ILE A 157 7.27 -1.05 12.36
CA ILE A 157 5.94 -0.93 12.96
C ILE A 157 6.03 0.07 14.12
N VAL A 158 5.10 1.02 14.14
CA VAL A 158 5.06 2.15 15.07
C VAL A 158 3.81 2.02 15.92
N ASP A 159 3.95 2.04 17.24
CA ASP A 159 2.79 2.19 18.14
C ASP A 159 2.35 3.65 18.12
N ILE A 160 1.16 3.87 17.56
CA ILE A 160 0.52 5.18 17.44
C ILE A 160 -0.72 5.29 18.36
N SER A 161 -0.89 4.34 19.28
CA SER A 161 -2.02 4.31 20.19
C SER A 161 -1.91 5.36 21.30
N GLY A 162 -3.07 5.70 21.88
CA GLY A 162 -3.17 6.58 23.03
C GLY A 162 -3.39 8.06 22.68
N ASP A 163 -3.32 8.91 23.71
CA ASP A 163 -3.50 10.34 23.53
C ASP A 163 -2.32 10.93 22.72
N PRO A 164 -2.60 11.78 21.72
CA PRO A 164 -1.55 12.40 20.94
C PRO A 164 -0.64 13.24 21.86
N PRO A 165 0.68 13.18 21.66
CA PRO A 165 1.62 14.04 22.37
C PRO A 165 1.35 15.51 22.07
N PRO A 166 1.91 16.45 22.86
CA PRO A 166 1.78 17.86 22.51
C PRO A 166 2.33 18.10 21.10
N PRO A 167 1.63 18.89 20.28
CA PRO A 167 1.94 19.02 18.87
C PRO A 167 3.27 19.73 18.62
N ASN A 168 3.80 19.57 17.40
CA ASN A 168 5.06 20.18 16.96
C ASN A 168 6.27 19.79 17.83
N MET A 169 6.30 18.54 18.29
CA MET A 169 7.43 17.96 19.00
C MET A 169 7.62 16.51 18.56
N ASN A 170 8.87 16.05 18.53
CA ASN A 170 9.16 14.64 18.33
C ASN A 170 8.54 13.80 19.45
N TYR A 171 7.77 12.80 19.04
CA TYR A 171 7.25 11.75 19.88
C TYR A 171 8.15 10.53 19.77
N LEU A 172 8.73 10.12 20.90
CA LEU A 172 9.41 8.83 21.02
C LEU A 172 8.37 7.69 21.04
N ALA A 173 7.76 7.43 19.90
CA ALA A 173 6.88 6.29 19.71
C ALA A 173 7.67 4.98 19.90
N PRO A 174 7.09 3.95 20.54
CA PRO A 174 7.64 2.60 20.48
C PRO A 174 7.74 2.13 19.03
N LEU A 175 8.92 1.67 18.64
CA LEU A 175 9.19 1.10 17.33
C LEU A 175 9.47 -0.39 17.44
N TYR A 176 8.98 -1.16 16.49
CA TYR A 176 9.29 -2.55 16.31
C TYR A 176 9.88 -2.80 14.93
N HIS A 177 10.99 -3.52 14.92
CA HIS A 177 11.68 -4.01 13.74
C HIS A 177 12.25 -5.39 14.06
N ARG A 178 12.10 -6.34 13.14
CA ARG A 178 12.80 -7.63 13.26
C ARG A 178 14.21 -7.53 12.69
N PRO A 179 15.22 -8.17 13.29
CA PRO A 179 16.59 -8.17 12.79
C PRO A 179 16.74 -8.61 11.32
N GLU A 180 15.81 -9.43 10.82
CA GLU A 180 15.83 -9.97 9.46
C GLU A 180 15.25 -9.01 8.42
N TRP A 181 14.47 -8.00 8.83
CA TRP A 181 13.74 -7.07 7.95
C TRP A 181 14.64 -5.94 7.44
N THR A 182 15.74 -6.30 6.78
CA THR A 182 16.78 -5.37 6.35
C THR A 182 16.86 -5.21 4.84
N LEU A 183 17.37 -4.05 4.40
CA LEU A 183 17.57 -3.73 2.99
C LEU A 183 18.55 -4.65 2.27
N THR A 184 19.51 -5.20 3.02
CA THR A 184 20.52 -6.14 2.49
C THR A 184 20.17 -7.60 2.76
N GLY A 185 19.08 -7.85 3.49
CA GLY A 185 18.61 -9.18 3.86
C GLY A 185 17.59 -9.74 2.88
N ALA A 186 16.79 -10.69 3.36
CA ALA A 186 15.78 -11.35 2.54
C ALA A 186 14.61 -10.44 2.12
N LEU A 187 14.34 -9.38 2.89
CA LEU A 187 13.26 -8.43 2.61
C LEU A 187 13.63 -7.50 1.44
N GLY A 188 14.84 -6.96 1.42
CA GLY A 188 15.33 -6.10 0.33
C GLY A 188 14.72 -4.69 0.37
N LYS A 189 14.73 -3.99 -0.76
CA LYS A 189 14.16 -2.64 -0.91
C LYS A 189 12.72 -2.72 -1.42
N ASN A 190 11.76 -2.21 -0.64
CA ASN A 190 10.35 -2.22 -0.99
C ASN A 190 9.72 -0.86 -0.74
N PHE A 191 8.86 -0.41 -1.65
CA PHE A 191 8.09 0.82 -1.46
C PHE A 191 6.68 0.44 -1.03
N GLY A 192 5.91 -0.17 -1.93
CA GLY A 192 4.52 -0.48 -1.66
C GLY A 192 4.33 -1.49 -0.55
N LEU A 193 3.26 -1.30 0.22
CA LEU A 193 2.86 -2.13 1.34
C LEU A 193 1.36 -2.39 1.30
N THR A 194 0.93 -3.59 1.67
CA THR A 194 -0.48 -3.84 2.00
C THR A 194 -0.60 -5.00 2.98
N LEU A 195 -1.79 -5.17 3.58
CA LEU A 195 -2.10 -6.24 4.51
C LEU A 195 -3.35 -7.02 4.09
N ASP A 196 -3.31 -8.34 4.26
CA ASP A 196 -4.50 -9.18 4.10
C ASP A 196 -5.34 -9.26 5.39
N SER A 197 -6.53 -9.84 5.30
CA SER A 197 -7.46 -10.01 6.43
C SER A 197 -6.92 -10.91 7.56
N TYR A 198 -5.77 -11.56 7.37
CA TYR A 198 -5.09 -12.37 8.38
C TYR A 198 -3.91 -11.64 9.02
N GLY A 199 -3.57 -10.44 8.55
CA GLY A 199 -2.46 -9.62 9.02
C GLY A 199 -1.11 -9.99 8.41
N ASN A 200 -1.10 -10.76 7.32
CA ASN A 200 0.11 -10.95 6.54
C ASN A 200 0.42 -9.64 5.82
N MET A 201 1.69 -9.26 5.79
CA MET A 201 2.12 -8.06 5.05
C MET A 201 2.71 -8.46 3.72
N TYR A 202 2.38 -7.70 2.68
CA TYR A 202 2.88 -7.89 1.33
C TYR A 202 3.63 -6.64 0.89
N LEU A 203 4.81 -6.83 0.30
CA LEU A 203 5.69 -5.74 -0.05
C LEU A 203 6.13 -5.84 -1.51
N ALA A 204 6.00 -4.72 -2.22
CA ALA A 204 6.41 -4.61 -3.61
C ALA A 204 7.85 -4.11 -3.73
N ALA A 205 8.69 -4.90 -4.41
CA ALA A 205 10.03 -4.49 -4.80
C ALA A 205 9.99 -3.16 -5.56
N THR A 206 10.94 -2.28 -5.27
CA THR A 206 10.97 -0.93 -5.85
C THR A 206 12.37 -0.53 -6.32
N THR A 207 12.43 0.39 -7.28
CA THR A 207 13.67 1.06 -7.71
C THR A 207 13.73 2.55 -7.39
N VAL A 208 12.79 3.10 -6.61
CA VAL A 208 12.76 4.55 -6.32
C VAL A 208 14.00 5.05 -5.57
N TRP A 209 14.72 4.13 -4.91
CA TRP A 209 16.02 4.33 -4.24
C TRP A 209 17.19 3.68 -5.01
N GLY A 210 17.10 3.62 -6.34
CA GLY A 210 18.07 2.99 -7.21
C GLY A 210 17.81 1.50 -7.44
N ALA A 211 18.78 0.82 -8.05
CA ALA A 211 18.63 -0.58 -8.46
C ALA A 211 18.22 -1.52 -7.31
N ASN A 212 17.39 -2.49 -7.67
CA ASN A 212 16.92 -3.58 -6.83
C ASN A 212 17.49 -4.91 -7.34
N SER A 213 17.93 -5.79 -6.44
CA SER A 213 18.48 -7.09 -6.81
C SER A 213 17.42 -8.13 -7.19
N THR A 214 16.17 -7.91 -6.78
CA THR A 214 15.03 -8.80 -6.98
C THR A 214 13.80 -8.01 -7.44
N PRO A 215 13.87 -7.33 -8.61
CA PRO A 215 12.83 -6.38 -9.05
C PRO A 215 11.50 -7.06 -9.42
N SER A 216 11.46 -8.38 -9.59
CA SER A 216 10.28 -9.15 -9.97
C SER A 216 9.52 -9.76 -8.79
N GLU A 217 10.02 -9.62 -7.56
CA GLU A 217 9.48 -10.35 -6.41
C GLU A 217 8.53 -9.49 -5.57
N ILE A 218 7.38 -10.06 -5.22
CA ILE A 218 6.53 -9.58 -4.13
C ILE A 218 6.87 -10.41 -2.89
N LYS A 219 7.21 -9.73 -1.80
CA LYS A 219 7.55 -10.38 -0.53
C LYS A 219 6.31 -10.52 0.34
N LYS A 220 6.22 -11.60 1.09
CA LYS A 220 5.25 -11.79 2.17
C LYS A 220 5.99 -11.88 3.49
N ILE A 221 5.43 -11.25 4.52
CA ILE A 221 5.78 -11.45 5.91
C ILE A 221 4.58 -12.13 6.57
N ASP A 222 4.82 -13.33 7.11
CA ASP A 222 3.80 -14.12 7.78
C ASP A 222 3.32 -13.44 9.07
N ALA A 223 2.00 -13.31 9.24
CA ALA A 223 1.35 -12.53 10.29
C ALA A 223 1.67 -12.97 11.73
N VAL A 224 2.15 -14.22 11.91
CA VAL A 224 2.35 -14.84 13.22
C VAL A 224 3.83 -15.03 13.51
N THR A 225 4.57 -15.57 12.56
CA THR A 225 5.99 -15.88 12.72
C THR A 225 6.89 -14.70 12.37
N GLY A 226 6.39 -13.75 11.56
CA GLY A 226 7.16 -12.65 10.99
C GLY A 226 8.24 -13.10 10.01
N GLU A 227 8.19 -14.34 9.53
CA GLU A 227 9.13 -14.89 8.55
C GLU A 227 8.87 -14.30 7.16
N ILE A 228 9.94 -14.10 6.40
CA ILE A 228 9.90 -13.55 5.04
C ILE A 228 9.88 -14.71 4.03
N SER A 229 8.96 -14.66 3.08
CA SER A 229 8.94 -15.52 1.89
C SER A 229 8.73 -14.71 0.61
N VAL A 230 9.02 -15.33 -0.54
CA VAL A 230 8.53 -14.81 -1.83
C VAL A 230 7.09 -15.27 -1.98
N PHE A 231 6.19 -14.32 -2.19
CA PHE A 231 4.76 -14.57 -2.44
C PHE A 231 4.50 -14.85 -3.92
N ALA A 232 4.95 -13.92 -4.77
CA ALA A 232 4.76 -14.01 -6.21
C ALA A 232 6.01 -13.50 -6.92
N SER A 233 6.21 -13.98 -8.15
CA SER A 233 7.19 -13.45 -9.10
C SER A 233 6.47 -13.01 -10.36
N LEU A 234 6.46 -11.71 -10.62
CA LEU A 234 5.78 -11.13 -11.78
C LEU A 234 6.76 -10.87 -12.93
N PRO A 235 6.29 -10.80 -14.19
CA PRO A 235 7.13 -10.35 -15.31
C PRO A 235 7.74 -8.96 -15.06
N ASN A 236 9.03 -8.93 -14.72
CA ASN A 236 9.81 -7.71 -14.55
C ASN A 236 11.31 -8.03 -14.61
N ASN A 237 12.08 -7.21 -15.33
CA ASN A 237 13.51 -7.34 -15.59
C ASN A 237 14.32 -6.13 -15.10
N GLY A 238 13.75 -5.22 -14.29
CA GLY A 238 14.52 -4.11 -13.72
C GLY A 238 13.71 -3.01 -13.03
N PRO A 239 12.76 -2.35 -13.72
CA PRO A 239 12.00 -1.21 -13.19
C PRO A 239 11.19 -1.46 -11.91
N ALA A 240 10.95 -2.72 -11.58
CA ALA A 240 10.16 -3.17 -10.44
C ALA A 240 8.74 -2.59 -10.43
N PHE A 241 8.16 -2.44 -9.24
CA PHE A 241 6.76 -2.09 -9.03
C PHE A 241 6.60 -0.69 -8.44
N GLY A 242 5.38 -0.17 -8.50
CA GLY A 242 4.99 1.08 -7.87
C GLY A 242 4.47 0.87 -6.45
N ASN A 243 3.20 0.47 -6.35
CA ASN A 243 2.51 0.13 -5.09
C ASN A 243 1.63 -1.12 -5.30
N LEU A 244 1.05 -1.65 -4.23
CA LEU A 244 0.12 -2.78 -4.23
C LEU A 244 -1.03 -2.56 -3.24
N ASN A 245 -2.16 -3.23 -3.48
CA ASN A 245 -3.31 -3.19 -2.59
C ASN A 245 -4.02 -4.54 -2.54
N TYR A 246 -4.36 -4.99 -1.33
CA TYR A 246 -5.22 -6.15 -1.11
C TYR A 246 -6.70 -5.77 -1.17
N ASP A 247 -7.47 -6.57 -1.89
CA ASP A 247 -8.93 -6.49 -1.95
C ASP A 247 -9.52 -7.77 -1.35
N CYS A 248 -10.14 -7.65 -0.17
CA CYS A 248 -10.70 -8.80 0.51
C CYS A 248 -11.85 -9.42 -0.27
N VAL A 249 -12.60 -8.64 -1.07
CA VAL A 249 -13.82 -9.13 -1.74
C VAL A 249 -13.45 -10.08 -2.86
N SER A 250 -12.37 -9.80 -3.58
CA SER A 250 -11.85 -10.71 -4.60
C SER A 250 -10.83 -11.70 -4.05
N GLU A 251 -10.34 -11.50 -2.82
CA GLU A 251 -9.19 -12.20 -2.24
C GLU A 251 -7.99 -12.14 -3.20
N THR A 252 -7.69 -10.94 -3.70
CA THR A 252 -6.57 -10.72 -4.62
C THR A 252 -5.76 -9.49 -4.23
N ILE A 253 -4.51 -9.44 -4.72
CA ILE A 253 -3.64 -8.28 -4.62
C ILE A 253 -3.50 -7.65 -6.00
N TYR A 254 -3.73 -6.35 -6.09
CA TYR A 254 -3.42 -5.54 -7.26
C TYR A 254 -2.02 -4.95 -7.14
N VAL A 255 -1.19 -5.07 -8.18
CA VAL A 255 0.20 -4.57 -8.18
C VAL A 255 0.47 -3.75 -9.43
N SER A 256 0.92 -2.50 -9.27
CA SER A 256 1.36 -1.68 -10.41
C SER A 256 2.79 -2.02 -10.83
N ASN A 257 3.02 -2.14 -12.13
CA ASN A 257 4.31 -2.48 -12.70
C ASN A 257 4.88 -1.32 -13.52
N HIS A 258 6.08 -0.86 -13.15
CA HIS A 258 6.75 0.27 -13.79
C HIS A 258 7.41 -0.07 -15.13
N GLU A 259 7.54 -1.34 -15.48
CA GLU A 259 8.18 -1.79 -16.72
C GLU A 259 7.19 -1.84 -17.89
N ASP A 260 6.07 -2.52 -17.70
CA ASP A 260 5.12 -2.80 -18.77
C ASP A 260 3.84 -1.97 -18.66
N GLY A 261 3.72 -1.07 -17.67
CA GLY A 261 2.57 -0.19 -17.54
C GLY A 261 1.26 -0.90 -17.14
N ARG A 262 1.34 -2.13 -16.61
CA ARG A 262 0.18 -2.93 -16.20
C ARG A 262 -0.09 -2.81 -14.72
N ILE A 263 -1.34 -3.07 -14.38
CA ILE A 263 -1.74 -3.46 -13.04
C ILE A 263 -2.07 -4.95 -13.08
N TYR A 264 -1.36 -5.73 -12.29
CA TYR A 264 -1.53 -7.17 -12.15
C TYR A 264 -2.55 -7.45 -11.06
N GLN A 265 -3.42 -8.45 -11.25
CA GLN A 265 -4.25 -9.04 -10.23
C GLN A 265 -3.70 -10.43 -9.90
N ILE A 266 -3.38 -10.66 -8.63
CA ILE A 266 -2.74 -11.90 -8.15
C ILE A 266 -3.65 -12.52 -7.09
N ASP A 267 -3.92 -13.82 -7.19
CA ASP A 267 -4.65 -14.51 -6.13
C ASP A 267 -3.76 -14.79 -4.90
N MET A 268 -4.35 -15.27 -3.81
CA MET A 268 -3.63 -15.54 -2.56
C MET A 268 -2.71 -16.77 -2.61
N ASP A 269 -2.68 -17.51 -3.73
CA ASP A 269 -1.68 -18.55 -3.99
C ASP A 269 -0.43 -17.97 -4.71
N GLY A 270 -0.48 -16.69 -5.12
CA GLY A 270 0.59 -15.99 -5.81
C GLY A 270 0.53 -16.11 -7.34
N ASP A 271 -0.57 -16.64 -7.89
CA ASP A 271 -0.77 -16.82 -9.32
C ASP A 271 -1.42 -15.58 -9.97
N ILE A 272 -1.00 -15.25 -11.19
CA ILE A 272 -1.57 -14.12 -11.95
C ILE A 272 -2.96 -14.52 -12.46
N VAL A 273 -3.99 -13.85 -11.94
CA VAL A 273 -5.39 -14.04 -12.35
C VAL A 273 -5.71 -13.21 -13.58
N SER A 274 -5.33 -11.93 -13.56
CA SER A 274 -5.54 -11.03 -14.70
C SER A 274 -4.51 -9.91 -14.74
N THR A 275 -4.42 -9.22 -15.87
CA THR A 275 -3.66 -7.97 -16.01
C THR A 275 -4.52 -6.92 -16.69
N TYR A 276 -4.43 -5.67 -16.25
CA TYR A 276 -5.04 -4.52 -16.89
C TYR A 276 -3.97 -3.55 -17.38
N HIS A 277 -3.98 -3.23 -18.67
CA HIS A 277 -3.02 -2.30 -19.28
C HIS A 277 -3.67 -0.96 -19.62
N HIS A 278 -3.36 0.06 -18.80
CA HIS A 278 -3.99 1.39 -18.83
C HIS A 278 -4.06 1.99 -20.25
N THR A 279 -2.93 2.02 -20.97
CA THR A 279 -2.84 2.71 -22.27
C THR A 279 -3.67 2.04 -23.36
N SER A 280 -3.78 0.72 -23.34
CA SER A 280 -4.56 -0.01 -24.35
C SER A 280 -6.00 -0.30 -23.94
N GLY A 281 -6.30 -0.24 -22.63
CA GLY A 281 -7.53 -0.79 -22.07
C GLY A 281 -7.63 -2.32 -22.16
N ASN A 282 -6.55 -3.03 -22.45
CA ASN A 282 -6.58 -4.48 -22.54
C ASN A 282 -6.66 -5.10 -21.13
N VAL A 283 -7.53 -6.10 -21.00
CA VAL A 283 -7.56 -7.02 -19.87
C VAL A 283 -7.19 -8.40 -20.40
N THR A 284 -6.16 -9.00 -19.81
CA THR A 284 -5.72 -10.36 -20.12
C THR A 284 -6.02 -11.25 -18.93
N MET A 285 -6.62 -12.42 -19.16
CA MET A 285 -6.75 -13.44 -18.11
C MET A 285 -5.47 -14.27 -18.07
N GLY A 286 -4.89 -14.41 -16.88
CA GLY A 286 -3.54 -14.96 -16.71
C GLY A 286 -2.42 -13.95 -17.01
N PRO A 287 -1.16 -14.41 -17.09
CA PRO A 287 -0.04 -13.55 -17.42
C PRO A 287 -0.16 -12.97 -18.83
N ALA A 288 0.21 -11.69 -18.98
CA ALA A 288 0.38 -11.08 -20.29
C ALA A 288 1.55 -11.72 -21.05
N ASN A 289 1.46 -11.77 -22.38
CA ASN A 289 2.49 -12.36 -23.25
C ASN A 289 2.72 -11.46 -24.48
N ASP A 290 2.95 -10.18 -24.22
CA ASP A 290 3.22 -9.19 -25.26
C ASP A 290 4.63 -9.39 -25.82
N GLN A 291 4.74 -9.27 -27.14
CA GLN A 291 5.98 -9.58 -27.83
C GLN A 291 7.11 -8.65 -27.39
N GLY A 292 8.12 -9.22 -26.74
CA GLY A 292 9.31 -8.50 -26.30
C GLY A 292 9.17 -7.84 -24.94
N GLU A 293 8.10 -8.11 -24.18
CA GLU A 293 8.00 -7.75 -22.75
C GLU A 293 8.17 -9.01 -21.89
N PRO A 294 8.74 -8.91 -20.68
CA PRO A 294 9.47 -7.77 -20.10
C PRO A 294 10.81 -7.49 -20.83
N ASN A 295 11.21 -6.21 -20.98
CA ASN A 295 12.41 -5.75 -21.70
C ASN A 295 13.46 -5.00 -20.85
N GLY A 296 13.22 -4.82 -19.55
CA GLY A 296 14.04 -4.09 -18.60
C GLY A 296 13.96 -2.56 -18.70
N ALA A 297 13.09 -2.01 -19.53
CA ALA A 297 12.92 -0.56 -19.70
C ALA A 297 11.63 -0.09 -19.02
N PHE A 298 11.67 1.07 -18.38
CA PHE A 298 10.48 1.64 -17.77
C PHE A 298 9.41 1.94 -18.83
N ALA A 299 8.15 1.68 -18.49
CA ALA A 299 6.99 2.15 -19.23
C ALA A 299 7.09 3.68 -19.40
N PRO A 300 6.76 4.23 -20.57
CA PRO A 300 6.81 5.67 -20.80
C PRO A 300 5.97 6.43 -19.76
N LEU A 301 6.44 7.61 -19.36
CA LEU A 301 5.63 8.49 -18.52
C LEU A 301 4.31 8.84 -19.25
N GLY A 302 3.21 8.91 -18.51
CA GLY A 302 1.84 8.96 -19.03
C GLY A 302 1.23 7.57 -19.30
N GLN A 303 1.99 6.49 -19.12
CA GLN A 303 1.53 5.10 -19.24
C GLN A 303 1.89 4.27 -18.00
N ARG A 304 2.56 4.88 -17.02
CA ARG A 304 3.16 4.20 -15.88
C ARG A 304 2.24 4.31 -14.65
N PRO A 305 1.57 3.22 -14.24
CA PRO A 305 0.80 3.21 -13.01
C PRO A 305 1.72 3.21 -11.80
N TRP A 306 1.27 3.79 -10.68
CA TRP A 306 2.01 3.72 -9.42
C TRP A 306 1.10 3.39 -8.24
N ALA A 307 0.34 4.35 -7.73
CA ALA A 307 -0.61 4.09 -6.66
C ALA A 307 -1.73 3.19 -7.18
N VAL A 308 -2.19 2.24 -6.36
CA VAL A 308 -3.31 1.35 -6.64
C VAL A 308 -4.08 1.13 -5.35
N GLN A 309 -5.41 1.23 -5.40
CA GLN A 309 -6.27 1.11 -4.22
C GLN A 309 -7.65 0.61 -4.63
N SER A 310 -8.07 -0.54 -4.10
CA SER A 310 -9.44 -1.02 -4.27
C SER A 310 -10.38 -0.21 -3.38
N HIS A 311 -11.54 0.17 -3.93
CA HIS A 311 -12.59 0.81 -3.16
C HIS A 311 -13.95 0.65 -3.85
N ALA A 312 -14.95 0.20 -3.08
CA ALA A 312 -16.35 0.16 -3.51
C ALA A 312 -16.59 -0.48 -4.90
N GLY A 313 -15.95 -1.61 -5.19
CA GLY A 313 -16.11 -2.34 -6.46
C GLY A 313 -15.38 -1.71 -7.66
N ARG A 314 -14.42 -0.81 -7.39
CA ARG A 314 -13.54 -0.20 -8.39
C ARG A 314 -12.09 -0.29 -7.92
N LEU A 315 -11.18 -0.36 -8.88
CA LEU A 315 -9.76 -0.13 -8.66
C LEU A 315 -9.43 1.31 -9.03
N TYR A 316 -8.97 2.08 -8.06
CA TYR A 316 -8.41 3.41 -8.24
C TYR A 316 -6.90 3.32 -8.42
N TYR A 317 -6.35 4.13 -9.30
CA TYR A 317 -4.92 4.11 -9.55
C TYR A 317 -4.41 5.45 -10.08
N SER A 318 -3.14 5.74 -9.83
CA SER A 318 -2.46 6.91 -10.39
C SER A 318 -1.68 6.56 -11.65
N ILE A 319 -1.53 7.54 -12.54
CA ILE A 319 -0.60 7.47 -13.68
C ILE A 319 0.44 8.57 -13.53
N TRP A 320 1.72 8.17 -13.50
CA TRP A 320 2.86 9.09 -13.47
C TRP A 320 3.04 9.74 -14.84
N ALA A 321 2.58 10.98 -14.97
CA ALA A 321 2.72 11.81 -16.16
C ALA A 321 4.07 12.55 -16.18
N GLY A 322 4.78 12.50 -17.31
CA GLY A 322 6.10 13.13 -17.50
C GLY A 322 6.04 14.62 -17.80
N GLY A 323 4.92 15.26 -17.45
CA GLY A 323 4.54 16.62 -17.79
C GLY A 323 3.04 16.71 -18.05
N GLY A 324 2.41 17.81 -17.64
CA GLY A 324 0.97 18.03 -17.81
C GLY A 324 0.10 17.68 -16.60
N GLY A 325 0.68 17.24 -15.49
CA GLY A 325 0.00 16.86 -14.25
C GLY A 325 -0.34 15.37 -14.20
N ASN A 326 -0.10 14.72 -13.06
CA ASN A 326 -0.43 13.30 -12.85
C ASN A 326 -1.94 13.11 -12.77
N THR A 327 -2.45 11.95 -13.17
CA THR A 327 -3.89 11.69 -13.22
C THR A 327 -4.28 10.53 -12.32
N ILE A 328 -5.40 10.66 -11.64
CA ILE A 328 -6.08 9.57 -10.95
C ILE A 328 -7.17 9.03 -11.85
N TRP A 329 -7.22 7.71 -11.97
CA TRP A 329 -8.17 6.96 -12.75
C TRP A 329 -8.87 5.95 -11.87
N SER A 330 -10.02 5.47 -12.33
CA SER A 330 -10.63 4.28 -11.77
C SER A 330 -11.20 3.39 -12.86
N VAL A 331 -11.33 2.09 -12.56
CA VAL A 331 -11.96 1.09 -13.40
C VAL A 331 -12.82 0.19 -12.52
N ALA A 332 -14.09 -0.04 -12.89
CA ALA A 332 -14.96 -0.94 -12.15
C ALA A 332 -14.52 -2.39 -12.32
N TYR A 333 -14.93 -3.25 -11.39
CA TYR A 333 -14.82 -4.68 -11.56
C TYR A 333 -16.02 -5.23 -12.35
N THR A 334 -15.77 -6.28 -13.11
CA THR A 334 -16.83 -7.01 -13.83
C THR A 334 -17.81 -7.72 -12.88
N ASN A 335 -17.34 -8.06 -11.68
CA ASN A 335 -18.06 -8.69 -10.56
C ASN A 335 -17.11 -8.79 -9.35
N ASP A 336 -17.54 -9.47 -8.30
CA ASP A 336 -16.81 -9.64 -7.04
C ASP A 336 -15.46 -10.39 -7.19
N ASN A 337 -15.18 -11.04 -8.32
CA ASN A 337 -13.86 -11.63 -8.59
C ASN A 337 -12.77 -10.57 -8.89
N GLY A 338 -13.10 -9.27 -8.89
CA GLY A 338 -12.10 -8.19 -8.99
C GLY A 338 -11.51 -7.94 -10.38
N VAL A 339 -11.85 -8.74 -11.39
CA VAL A 339 -11.33 -8.55 -12.75
C VAL A 339 -11.79 -7.19 -13.30
N PRO A 340 -10.87 -6.28 -13.69
CA PRO A 340 -11.24 -4.96 -14.21
C PRO A 340 -12.11 -5.02 -15.47
N ASP A 341 -13.15 -4.18 -15.55
CA ASP A 341 -13.93 -3.92 -16.75
C ASP A 341 -13.42 -2.65 -17.43
N ALA A 342 -12.54 -2.83 -18.43
CA ALA A 342 -11.93 -1.73 -19.16
C ALA A 342 -12.93 -0.76 -19.80
N ALA A 343 -14.18 -1.17 -20.08
CA ALA A 343 -15.19 -0.28 -20.65
C ALA A 343 -15.67 0.79 -19.66
N THR A 344 -15.38 0.62 -18.37
CA THR A 344 -15.76 1.54 -17.28
C THR A 344 -14.62 2.43 -16.80
N ALA A 345 -13.45 2.33 -17.45
CA ALA A 345 -12.28 3.13 -17.12
C ALA A 345 -12.58 4.62 -17.31
N THR A 346 -12.32 5.42 -16.28
CA THR A 346 -12.53 6.87 -16.31
C THR A 346 -11.38 7.59 -15.62
N MET A 347 -11.01 8.75 -16.16
CA MET A 347 -10.11 9.66 -15.47
C MET A 347 -10.95 10.42 -14.45
N GLU A 348 -10.65 10.24 -13.17
CA GLU A 348 -11.36 10.92 -12.09
C GLU A 348 -10.95 12.38 -12.03
N PHE A 349 -9.65 12.64 -12.01
CA PHE A 349 -9.11 13.99 -11.98
C PHE A 349 -7.61 14.02 -12.30
N GLN A 350 -7.11 15.23 -12.52
CA GLN A 350 -5.68 15.52 -12.60
C GLN A 350 -5.22 16.17 -11.30
N THR A 351 -4.19 15.63 -10.67
CA THR A 351 -3.63 16.18 -9.44
C THR A 351 -2.86 17.49 -9.71
N PRO A 352 -2.89 18.45 -8.77
CA PRO A 352 -1.98 19.60 -8.81
C PRO A 352 -0.51 19.18 -8.70
N GLY A 353 0.39 20.02 -9.20
CA GLY A 353 1.84 19.78 -9.11
C GLY A 353 2.37 18.81 -10.18
N ASN A 354 3.68 18.53 -10.09
CA ASN A 354 4.40 17.73 -11.09
C ASN A 354 4.95 16.41 -10.54
N GLN A 355 4.83 16.18 -9.23
CA GLN A 355 5.36 14.98 -8.60
C GLN A 355 4.37 13.82 -8.70
N PRO A 356 4.85 12.61 -9.02
CA PRO A 356 3.98 11.43 -9.13
C PRO A 356 3.22 11.18 -7.83
N VAL A 357 2.00 10.68 -7.99
CA VAL A 357 1.22 10.13 -6.88
C VAL A 357 1.66 8.70 -6.68
N SER A 358 2.30 8.42 -5.55
CA SER A 358 2.80 7.08 -5.21
C SER A 358 1.84 6.26 -4.39
N ASP A 359 0.89 6.93 -3.71
CA ASP A 359 -0.04 6.26 -2.81
C ASP A 359 -1.43 6.95 -2.75
N LEU A 360 -2.44 6.14 -2.42
CA LEU A 360 -3.87 6.47 -2.38
C LEU A 360 -4.52 5.72 -1.22
N SER A 361 -5.23 6.43 -0.33
CA SER A 361 -6.06 5.81 0.71
C SER A 361 -7.45 6.43 0.72
N PHE A 362 -8.44 5.72 1.25
CA PHE A 362 -9.79 6.23 1.44
C PHE A 362 -10.10 6.34 2.92
N ALA A 363 -10.25 7.57 3.40
CA ALA A 363 -10.56 7.85 4.79
C ALA A 363 -11.96 7.34 5.17
N HIS A 364 -12.17 6.97 6.44
CA HIS A 364 -13.44 6.46 6.97
C HIS A 364 -14.63 7.41 6.65
N ASN A 365 -14.42 8.71 6.48
CA ASN A 365 -15.47 9.64 6.06
C ASN A 365 -15.84 9.56 4.55
N GLY A 366 -15.19 8.70 3.78
CA GLY A 366 -15.34 8.52 2.32
C GLY A 366 -14.43 9.40 1.47
N PHE A 367 -13.54 10.18 2.08
CA PHE A 367 -12.67 11.08 1.34
C PHE A 367 -11.47 10.31 0.77
N MET A 368 -11.07 10.66 -0.45
CA MET A 368 -9.85 10.12 -1.04
C MET A 368 -8.66 10.98 -0.63
N LEU A 369 -7.65 10.31 -0.07
CA LEU A 369 -6.35 10.85 0.28
C LEU A 369 -5.34 10.46 -0.81
N VAL A 370 -4.49 11.40 -1.21
CA VAL A 370 -3.54 11.21 -2.31
C VAL A 370 -2.18 11.72 -1.87
N ALA A 371 -1.13 10.89 -1.95
CA ALA A 371 0.23 11.31 -1.61
C ALA A 371 1.15 11.37 -2.82
N GLN A 372 1.83 12.50 -2.96
CA GLN A 372 2.91 12.64 -3.94
C GLN A 372 4.25 12.19 -3.36
N ARG A 373 5.12 11.68 -4.23
CA ARG A 373 6.54 11.42 -3.94
C ARG A 373 7.45 12.22 -4.84
N THR A 374 8.48 12.84 -4.25
CA THR A 374 9.39 13.68 -5.04
C THR A 374 10.33 12.79 -5.84
N MET A 375 10.25 12.84 -7.17
CA MET A 375 11.08 12.07 -8.08
C MET A 375 11.79 12.99 -9.08
N SER A 376 13.09 12.76 -9.27
CA SER A 376 13.94 13.50 -10.20
C SER A 376 14.26 12.72 -11.49
N SER A 377 14.13 11.39 -11.44
CA SER A 377 14.17 10.46 -12.58
C SER A 377 13.47 9.16 -12.18
N ASP A 378 13.41 8.17 -13.07
CA ASP A 378 12.73 6.88 -12.85
C ASP A 378 13.18 6.13 -11.57
N MET A 379 14.44 6.30 -11.16
CA MET A 379 15.05 5.59 -10.02
C MET A 379 15.67 6.51 -8.98
N GLN A 380 15.34 7.80 -9.01
CA GLN A 380 15.97 8.79 -8.13
C GLN A 380 14.93 9.64 -7.43
N THR A 381 14.65 9.28 -6.18
CA THR A 381 13.88 10.10 -5.26
C THR A 381 14.62 11.40 -4.88
N GLY A 382 13.85 12.43 -4.55
CA GLY A 382 14.30 13.69 -3.97
C GLY A 382 13.45 14.05 -2.75
N ALA A 383 13.54 15.29 -2.29
CA ALA A 383 12.77 15.80 -1.15
C ALA A 383 12.22 17.20 -1.45
N HIS A 384 11.23 17.62 -0.66
CA HIS A 384 10.70 18.99 -0.59
C HIS A 384 9.98 19.51 -1.84
N GLN A 385 9.37 18.63 -2.64
CA GLN A 385 8.57 19.05 -3.80
C GLN A 385 7.19 18.36 -3.87
N SER A 386 6.82 17.62 -2.83
CA SER A 386 5.66 16.74 -2.79
C SER A 386 4.76 17.04 -1.61
N THR A 387 3.46 16.90 -1.84
CA THR A 387 2.41 17.15 -0.85
C THR A 387 1.36 16.07 -0.87
N THR A 388 0.40 16.19 0.03
CA THR A 388 -0.82 15.38 0.07
C THR A 388 -2.04 16.21 -0.30
N PHE A 389 -3.00 15.55 -0.95
CA PHE A 389 -4.26 16.16 -1.35
C PHE A 389 -5.44 15.36 -0.81
N GLU A 390 -6.55 16.04 -0.67
CA GLU A 390 -7.81 15.46 -0.24
C GLU A 390 -8.91 15.77 -1.26
N TYR A 391 -9.75 14.76 -1.54
CA TYR A 391 -10.86 14.85 -2.46
C TYR A 391 -12.14 14.30 -1.82
N ASP A 392 -13.20 15.09 -1.90
CA ASP A 392 -14.54 14.71 -1.44
C ASP A 392 -15.40 14.34 -2.65
N TYR A 393 -16.17 13.26 -2.56
CA TYR A 393 -17.04 12.84 -3.64
C TYR A 393 -18.38 13.57 -3.56
N GLN A 394 -18.65 14.44 -4.54
CA GLN A 394 -19.86 15.26 -4.56
C GLN A 394 -20.53 15.19 -5.93
N ASN A 395 -21.81 14.80 -5.95
CA ASN A 395 -22.64 14.77 -7.15
C ASN A 395 -22.06 13.96 -8.32
N GLY A 396 -21.34 12.87 -8.02
CA GLY A 396 -20.74 11.99 -9.02
C GLY A 396 -19.29 12.29 -9.37
N ASP A 397 -18.67 13.32 -8.78
CA ASP A 397 -17.31 13.75 -9.09
C ASP A 397 -16.45 13.87 -7.83
N TRP A 398 -15.15 13.54 -7.93
CA TRP A 398 -14.16 13.84 -6.89
C TRP A 398 -13.75 15.30 -6.93
N ILE A 399 -14.07 16.04 -5.87
CA ILE A 399 -13.83 17.48 -5.74
C ILE A 399 -12.64 17.75 -4.85
N PHE A 400 -11.64 18.43 -5.42
CA PHE A 400 -10.42 18.84 -4.71
C PHE A 400 -10.74 19.76 -3.51
N GLN A 401 -10.33 19.35 -2.32
CA GLN A 401 -10.50 20.12 -1.08
C GLN A 401 -9.29 20.99 -0.72
N GLY A 402 -8.12 20.68 -1.29
CA GLY A 402 -6.88 21.42 -1.02
C GLY A 402 -5.75 20.51 -0.54
N THR A 403 -4.70 21.16 -0.05
CA THR A 403 -3.63 20.55 0.76
C THR A 403 -4.01 20.66 2.23
N THR A 404 -5.06 19.94 2.65
CA THR A 404 -5.60 19.97 4.02
C THR A 404 -4.55 19.53 5.04
N TYR A 405 -3.73 18.56 4.67
CA TYR A 405 -2.64 18.00 5.48
C TYR A 405 -1.30 18.50 4.92
N ILE A 406 -0.62 19.37 5.66
CA ILE A 406 0.67 19.95 5.26
C ILE A 406 1.77 19.15 5.94
N VAL A 407 2.52 18.40 5.13
CA VAL A 407 3.60 17.54 5.63
C VAL A 407 4.92 18.31 5.75
N GLY A 408 5.44 18.33 6.98
CA GLY A 408 6.71 18.91 7.38
C GLY A 408 6.82 20.43 7.38
N GLU A 409 7.94 20.92 7.89
CA GLU A 409 8.18 22.34 8.17
C GLU A 409 8.73 23.09 6.93
N LEU A 410 9.41 22.37 6.03
CA LEU A 410 10.02 22.97 4.84
C LEU A 410 9.01 23.16 3.71
N LEU A 411 8.81 24.42 3.34
CA LEU A 411 8.05 24.81 2.15
C LEU A 411 8.83 24.53 0.84
N PRO A 412 8.15 24.15 -0.26
CA PRO A 412 6.70 24.16 -0.41
C PRO A 412 5.96 23.05 0.34
N TYR A 413 6.44 21.79 0.33
CA TYR A 413 5.84 20.65 1.06
C TYR A 413 6.86 19.49 1.13
N SER A 414 6.78 18.63 2.15
CA SER A 414 7.78 17.57 2.39
C SER A 414 7.20 16.15 2.51
N ALA A 415 6.11 15.84 1.81
CA ALA A 415 5.58 14.48 1.77
C ALA A 415 6.56 13.50 1.08
N ALA A 416 6.69 12.29 1.64
CA ALA A 416 7.57 11.24 1.14
C ALA A 416 6.82 10.15 0.35
N GLY A 417 5.49 10.21 0.30
CA GLY A 417 4.69 9.47 -0.67
C GLY A 417 3.81 8.36 -0.14
N GLY A 418 3.70 8.17 1.18
CA GLY A 418 2.69 7.32 1.80
C GLY A 418 1.64 8.17 2.52
N VAL A 419 0.38 7.74 2.50
CA VAL A 419 -0.72 8.33 3.26
C VAL A 419 -1.76 7.29 3.63
N ASP A 420 -2.12 7.25 4.91
CA ASP A 420 -3.27 6.48 5.36
C ASP A 420 -3.95 7.16 6.54
N HIS A 421 -5.01 6.57 7.08
CA HIS A 421 -5.89 7.22 8.05
C HIS A 421 -6.26 6.28 9.19
N ASP A 422 -6.58 6.88 10.33
CA ASP A 422 -7.15 6.17 11.45
C ASP A 422 -8.66 5.96 11.26
N PHE A 423 -9.16 4.83 11.72
CA PHE A 423 -10.59 4.46 11.68
C PHE A 423 -11.36 4.94 12.91
N VAL A 424 -10.78 5.87 13.68
CA VAL A 424 -11.41 6.51 14.83
C VAL A 424 -12.08 7.82 14.40
N GLU A 425 -13.28 8.09 14.91
CA GLU A 425 -13.96 9.38 14.67
C GLU A 425 -13.11 10.55 15.17
N ASN A 426 -12.81 11.52 14.29
CA ASN A 426 -11.84 12.61 14.55
C ASN A 426 -10.41 12.12 14.84
N GLY A 427 -10.05 10.94 14.33
CA GLY A 427 -8.69 10.43 14.29
C GLY A 427 -7.76 11.26 13.41
N TYR A 428 -6.69 10.59 12.97
CA TYR A 428 -5.55 11.20 12.32
C TYR A 428 -5.39 10.68 10.91
N VAL A 429 -4.92 11.56 10.02
CA VAL A 429 -4.29 11.14 8.77
C VAL A 429 -2.79 11.04 9.04
N TRP A 430 -2.19 9.93 8.62
CA TRP A 430 -0.79 9.58 8.82
C TRP A 430 -0.06 9.60 7.49
N MET A 431 1.04 10.34 7.44
CA MET A 431 1.79 10.56 6.20
C MET A 431 3.27 10.41 6.45
N THR A 432 3.97 9.80 5.50
CA THR A 432 5.43 9.80 5.54
C THR A 432 5.97 11.14 5.05
N GLY A 433 7.05 11.62 5.65
CA GLY A 433 7.59 12.92 5.30
C GLY A 433 9.04 13.17 5.68
N ASP A 434 9.66 14.07 4.93
CA ASP A 434 10.96 14.64 5.19
C ASP A 434 10.84 15.90 6.06
N ALA A 435 11.85 16.19 6.87
CA ALA A 435 12.01 17.48 7.57
C ALA A 435 10.73 17.92 8.30
N LEU A 436 10.19 17.00 9.12
CA LEU A 436 8.98 17.19 9.89
C LEU A 436 9.18 18.27 10.95
N ASP A 437 10.34 18.27 11.61
CA ASP A 437 10.89 19.35 12.42
C ASP A 437 12.30 19.61 11.89
N PHE A 438 12.61 20.84 11.46
CA PHE A 438 13.87 21.13 10.78
C PHE A 438 14.60 22.36 11.32
N TYR A 439 13.85 23.35 11.82
CA TYR A 439 14.44 24.59 12.32
C TYR A 439 14.82 24.53 13.81
N THR A 440 14.70 23.37 14.45
CA THR A 440 15.16 23.13 15.81
C THR A 440 16.46 22.30 15.84
N PRO A 441 17.11 22.15 17.02
CA PRO A 441 18.24 21.22 17.16
C PRO A 441 17.85 19.76 16.95
N ASN A 442 16.55 19.44 17.07
CA ASN A 442 16.01 18.13 16.77
C ASN A 442 15.52 18.15 15.32
N VAL A 443 16.14 17.35 14.47
CA VAL A 443 15.70 17.19 13.09
C VAL A 443 14.91 15.90 13.00
N VAL A 444 13.62 15.99 12.68
CA VAL A 444 12.70 14.84 12.70
C VAL A 444 12.35 14.44 11.28
N TYR A 445 12.52 13.17 10.95
CA TYR A 445 12.11 12.60 9.67
C TYR A 445 11.39 11.26 9.90
N GLY A 446 10.31 11.02 9.15
CA GLY A 446 9.58 9.77 9.29
C GLY A 446 8.09 9.92 9.08
N LEU A 447 7.34 9.95 10.18
CA LEU A 447 5.89 9.83 10.19
C LEU A 447 5.23 11.05 10.85
N GLN A 448 4.28 11.67 10.16
CA GLN A 448 3.46 12.76 10.68
C GLN A 448 2.00 12.32 10.77
N GLY A 449 1.43 12.38 11.97
CA GLY A 449 -0.01 12.26 12.19
C GLY A 449 -0.64 13.65 12.31
N THR A 450 -1.55 14.00 11.40
CA THR A 450 -2.31 15.26 11.43
C THR A 450 -3.78 14.97 11.73
N PRO A 451 -4.44 15.71 12.65
CA PRO A 451 -5.88 15.52 12.90
C PRO A 451 -6.72 15.69 11.63
N HIS A 452 -7.86 15.01 11.52
CA HIS A 452 -8.78 15.14 10.38
C HIS A 452 -9.22 16.58 10.05
N GLY A 453 -9.17 17.49 11.04
CA GLY A 453 -9.42 18.92 10.80
C GLY A 453 -8.38 19.62 9.90
N GLY A 454 -7.30 18.92 9.55
CA GLY A 454 -6.19 19.43 8.77
C GLY A 454 -5.23 20.30 9.59
N GLY A 455 -4.21 20.79 8.89
CA GLY A 455 -3.16 21.64 9.45
C GLY A 455 -1.76 21.20 9.05
N GLY A 456 -0.77 21.82 9.69
CA GLY A 456 0.63 21.46 9.57
C GLY A 456 1.18 20.89 10.88
N ILE A 457 2.49 20.99 11.03
CA ILE A 457 3.23 20.47 12.17
C ILE A 457 2.73 21.04 13.52
N GLU A 458 2.16 22.24 13.52
CA GLU A 458 1.69 22.96 14.70
C GLU A 458 0.53 22.28 15.44
N VAL A 459 -0.14 21.34 14.77
CA VAL A 459 -1.24 20.53 15.31
C VAL A 459 -0.99 19.03 15.19
N SER A 460 0.19 18.64 14.71
CA SER A 460 0.51 17.26 14.35
C SER A 460 1.41 16.58 15.37
N THR A 461 1.27 15.25 15.44
CA THR A 461 2.22 14.34 16.05
C THR A 461 3.35 14.07 15.06
N LEU A 462 4.60 14.26 15.48
CA LEU A 462 5.78 14.00 14.65
C LEU A 462 6.55 12.83 15.25
N ILE A 463 6.86 11.82 14.46
CA ILE A 463 7.60 10.64 14.89
C ILE A 463 8.83 10.49 14.00
N ASP A 464 9.98 10.59 14.66
CA ASP A 464 11.25 10.22 14.07
C ASP A 464 11.37 8.69 14.01
N LEU A 465 11.63 8.13 12.83
CA LEU A 465 11.48 6.68 12.60
C LEU A 465 12.75 5.85 12.83
N ASP A 466 13.90 6.49 13.04
CA ASP A 466 15.15 5.83 13.46
C ASP A 466 15.62 6.29 14.86
N HIS A 467 14.88 7.21 15.50
CA HIS A 467 15.19 7.84 16.79
C HIS A 467 16.50 8.63 16.79
N GLU A 468 17.00 9.02 15.61
CA GLU A 468 18.14 9.89 15.40
C GLU A 468 17.63 11.30 15.05
N ILE A 469 17.79 12.24 15.97
CA ILE A 469 17.27 13.61 15.81
C ILE A 469 18.37 14.66 15.59
N THR A 470 19.57 14.26 15.19
CA THR A 470 20.72 15.16 14.98
C THR A 470 21.25 15.19 13.54
N GLN A 471 20.80 14.27 12.69
CA GLN A 471 21.15 14.11 11.29
C GLN A 471 19.88 14.14 10.41
N GLN A 472 20.09 14.24 9.10
CA GLN A 472 18.98 14.42 8.15
C GLN A 472 18.76 13.13 7.36
N ASP A 473 17.60 12.52 7.52
CA ASP A 473 17.22 11.27 6.85
C ASP A 473 16.33 11.52 5.64
N LYS A 474 16.87 12.36 4.76
CA LYS A 474 16.18 12.75 3.53
C LYS A 474 15.96 11.56 2.62
N THR A 475 14.77 11.51 2.03
CA THR A 475 14.38 10.57 0.98
C THR A 475 14.30 9.12 1.44
N VAL A 476 14.34 8.86 2.74
CA VAL A 476 14.39 7.50 3.31
C VAL A 476 13.03 6.81 3.27
N TYR A 477 11.96 7.55 3.60
CA TYR A 477 10.66 6.95 3.88
C TYR A 477 9.83 6.67 2.63
N GLY A 478 8.98 5.66 2.73
CA GLY A 478 8.15 5.14 1.65
C GLY A 478 6.67 5.20 2.00
N ASP A 479 6.02 4.07 1.84
CA ASP A 479 4.58 3.87 2.05
C ASP A 479 4.21 3.74 3.53
N VAL A 480 2.95 3.99 3.89
CA VAL A 480 2.42 3.76 5.24
C VAL A 480 1.03 3.15 5.18
N GLU A 481 0.82 2.10 5.97
CA GLU A 481 -0.47 1.41 6.09
C GLU A 481 -0.87 1.25 7.56
N LEU A 482 -2.14 1.46 7.86
CA LEU A 482 -2.77 1.30 9.17
C LEU A 482 -3.80 0.16 9.12
N PRO A 483 -3.56 -0.98 9.81
CA PRO A 483 -4.51 -2.07 9.83
C PRO A 483 -5.91 -1.65 10.31
N ILE A 484 -6.97 -2.15 9.65
CA ILE A 484 -8.35 -1.84 10.01
C ILE A 484 -8.77 -2.60 11.29
N PRO A 485 -9.35 -1.92 12.30
CA PRO A 485 -10.06 -2.58 13.40
C PRO A 485 -11.25 -3.43 12.92
N GLY A 486 -11.47 -4.61 13.51
CA GLY A 486 -12.54 -5.50 13.06
C GLY A 486 -13.97 -5.01 13.36
N ASP A 487 -14.10 -4.00 14.22
CA ASP A 487 -15.35 -3.51 14.81
C ASP A 487 -15.78 -2.12 14.31
N VAL A 488 -15.05 -1.53 13.37
CA VAL A 488 -15.44 -0.26 12.73
C VAL A 488 -16.36 -0.50 11.52
N SER A 489 -17.12 0.53 11.14
CA SER A 489 -17.87 0.47 9.89
C SER A 489 -16.93 0.54 8.69
N PRO A 490 -17.27 -0.13 7.57
CA PRO A 490 -16.48 0.00 6.35
C PRO A 490 -16.48 1.43 5.84
N VAL A 491 -15.41 1.78 5.13
CA VAL A 491 -15.33 3.04 4.40
C VAL A 491 -16.55 3.17 3.47
N PRO A 492 -17.32 4.25 3.54
CA PRO A 492 -18.52 4.40 2.74
C PRO A 492 -18.15 4.49 1.25
N PRO A 493 -18.96 3.93 0.35
CA PRO A 493 -18.76 4.11 -1.08
C PRO A 493 -18.92 5.59 -1.47
N PRO A 494 -18.35 6.01 -2.62
CA PRO A 494 -18.56 7.35 -3.14
C PRO A 494 -20.06 7.62 -3.37
N GLY A 495 -20.59 8.69 -2.75
CA GLY A 495 -22.04 8.97 -2.59
C GLY A 495 -22.76 9.76 -3.68
#